data_AF-A0A7X5BH84-F1
#
_entry.id   AF-A0A7X5BH84-F1
#
_cell.length_a   1.000
_cell.length_b   1.000
_cell.length_c   1.000
_cell.angle_alpha   90.00
_cell.angle_beta   90.00
_cell.angle_gamma   90.00
#
_symmetry.space_group_name_H-M   'P 1'
#
loop_
_entity.id
_entity.type
_entity.pdbx_description
1 polymer ?
#
loop_
_entity_poly.entity_id
_entity_poly.type
_entity_poly.pdbx_seq_one_letter_code
_entity_poly.pdbx_strand_id
1 'polypeptide(L)'
;MNPVVISVCVMLILALMRINVVVALTFSAIVGGLVAGMSLNETVSAFESGLGGGATIALSYAMLGTFAVAISRSGITDVLAQTVIKRLHGKQSAAATTGVKYAVLVALLLMAMSSQNVIPVHIAFIPILIPPLLGVFARLKVDRRMIACVLTFGLITPYMILPIGFGGIFLNNILLKNLRDNGLEHVTASQVPIAMLLPGLG
;
A
#
# COMPACT_ATOMS: atom_id res chain seq x y z
N MET A 1 -27.08 18.10 -1.88
CA MET A 1 -26.06 17.18 -2.44
C MET A 1 -25.18 16.72 -1.29
N ASN A 2 -24.69 15.47 -1.31
CA ASN A 2 -23.85 14.96 -0.24
C ASN A 2 -22.55 15.79 -0.16
N PRO A 3 -22.25 16.46 0.98
CA PRO A 3 -21.04 17.28 1.15
C PRO A 3 -19.74 16.52 0.85
N VAL A 4 -19.74 15.21 1.11
CA VAL A 4 -18.62 14.31 0.80
C VAL A 4 -18.36 14.25 -0.70
N VAL A 5 -19.42 14.10 -1.51
CA VAL A 5 -19.31 14.03 -2.98
C VAL A 5 -18.75 15.34 -3.53
N ILE A 6 -19.21 16.49 -3.01
CA ILE A 6 -18.70 17.80 -3.43
C ILE A 6 -17.21 17.94 -3.06
N SER A 7 -16.83 17.58 -1.84
CA SER A 7 -15.42 17.60 -1.40
C SER A 7 -14.52 16.75 -2.30
N VAL A 8 -14.94 15.51 -2.61
CA VAL A 8 -14.18 14.62 -3.51
C VAL A 8 -14.08 15.18 -4.92
N CYS A 9 -15.16 15.75 -5.47
CA CYS A 9 -15.14 16.39 -6.79
C CYS A 9 -14.17 17.57 -6.84
N VAL A 10 -14.19 18.45 -5.83
CA VAL A 10 -13.26 19.59 -5.73
C VAL A 10 -11.82 19.10 -5.68
N MET A 11 -11.55 18.08 -4.86
CA MET A 11 -10.21 17.48 -4.74
C MET A 11 -9.71 16.96 -6.09
N LEU A 12 -10.56 16.21 -6.81
CA LEU A 12 -10.22 15.66 -8.11
C LEU A 12 -9.96 16.75 -9.15
N ILE A 13 -10.79 17.80 -9.19
CA ILE A 13 -10.61 18.93 -10.12
C ILE A 13 -9.28 19.63 -9.85
N LEU A 14 -8.96 19.94 -8.59
CA LEU A 14 -7.70 20.59 -8.21
C LEU A 14 -6.49 19.70 -8.54
N ALA A 15 -6.60 18.40 -8.30
CA ALA A 15 -5.56 17.43 -8.66
C ALA A 15 -5.34 17.34 -10.18
N LEU A 16 -6.42 17.38 -10.98
CA LEU A 16 -6.34 17.42 -12.45
C LEU A 16 -5.71 18.72 -12.97
N MET A 17 -5.92 19.83 -12.26
CA MET A 17 -5.23 21.11 -12.49
C MET A 17 -3.76 21.11 -12.06
N ARG A 18 -3.21 19.96 -11.63
CA ARG A 18 -1.83 19.79 -11.15
C ARG A 18 -1.49 20.60 -9.91
N ILE A 19 -2.49 20.91 -9.08
CA ILE A 19 -2.25 21.51 -7.76
C ILE A 19 -1.69 20.43 -6.83
N ASN A 20 -0.81 20.83 -5.90
CA ASN A 20 -0.23 19.91 -4.92
C ASN A 20 -1.36 19.18 -4.15
N VAL A 21 -1.23 17.85 -4.05
CA VAL A 21 -2.22 16.97 -3.41
C VAL A 21 -2.55 17.42 -1.98
N VAL A 22 -1.56 17.88 -1.22
CA VAL A 22 -1.76 18.38 0.16
C VAL A 22 -2.69 19.60 0.14
N VAL A 23 -2.41 20.56 -0.74
CA VAL A 23 -3.22 21.79 -0.88
C VAL A 23 -4.64 21.44 -1.37
N ALA A 24 -4.75 20.54 -2.34
CA ALA A 24 -6.03 20.10 -2.87
C ALA A 24 -6.90 19.42 -1.79
N LEU A 25 -6.30 18.54 -0.97
CA LEU A 25 -6.98 17.88 0.15
C LEU A 25 -7.44 18.87 1.22
N THR A 26 -6.57 19.77 1.66
CA THR A 26 -6.90 20.77 2.68
C THR A 26 -8.02 21.69 2.21
N PHE A 27 -7.94 22.21 0.98
CA PHE A 27 -8.97 23.09 0.44
C PHE A 27 -10.31 22.36 0.29
N SER A 28 -10.29 21.13 -0.20
CA SER A 28 -11.50 20.32 -0.40
C SER A 28 -12.16 19.93 0.92
N ALA A 29 -11.37 19.69 1.97
CA ALA A 29 -11.89 19.43 3.32
C ALA A 29 -12.60 20.67 3.88
N ILE A 30 -12.04 21.87 3.70
CA ILE A 30 -12.67 23.13 4.11
C ILE A 30 -13.98 23.35 3.36
N VAL A 31 -13.98 23.19 2.03
CA VAL A 31 -15.20 23.30 1.22
C VAL A 31 -16.25 22.27 1.64
N GLY A 32 -15.83 21.03 1.92
CA GLY A 32 -16.71 19.96 2.39
C GLY A 32 -17.39 20.30 3.73
N GLY A 33 -16.65 20.82 4.70
CA GLY A 33 -17.20 21.23 6.00
C GLY A 33 -18.18 22.38 5.90
N LEU A 34 -17.85 23.41 5.11
CA LEU A 34 -18.74 24.55 4.87
C LEU A 34 -20.04 24.12 4.18
N VAL A 35 -19.95 23.22 3.19
CA VAL A 35 -21.13 22.66 2.50
C VAL A 35 -21.95 21.75 3.42
N ALA A 36 -21.33 21.13 4.42
CA ALA A 36 -22.01 20.36 5.46
C ALA A 36 -22.72 21.24 6.51
N GLY A 37 -22.62 22.58 6.40
CA GLY A 37 -23.24 23.52 7.32
C GLY A 37 -22.42 23.78 8.58
N MET A 38 -21.17 23.31 8.63
CA MET A 38 -20.25 23.59 9.74
C MET A 38 -19.71 25.02 9.61
N SER A 39 -19.50 25.68 10.73
CA SER A 39 -18.73 26.92 10.76
C SER A 39 -17.26 26.66 10.37
N LEU A 40 -16.53 27.74 10.03
CA LEU A 40 -15.10 27.61 9.70
C LEU A 40 -14.29 27.01 10.86
N ASN A 41 -14.58 27.43 12.10
CA ASN A 41 -13.89 26.91 13.29
C ASN A 41 -14.20 25.42 13.52
N GLU A 42 -15.46 25.01 13.38
CA GLU A 42 -15.83 23.59 13.49
C GLU A 42 -15.19 22.76 12.39
N THR A 43 -15.12 23.28 11.17
CA THR A 43 -14.49 22.62 10.04
C THR A 43 -13.01 22.39 10.27
N VAL A 44 -12.29 23.41 10.76
CA VAL A 44 -10.86 23.30 11.10
C VAL A 44 -10.65 22.32 12.25
N SER A 45 -11.47 22.41 13.30
CA SER A 45 -11.37 21.49 14.44
C SER A 45 -11.61 20.02 14.05
N ALA A 46 -12.61 19.77 13.19
CA ALA A 46 -12.87 18.43 12.67
C ALA A 46 -11.75 17.93 11.75
N PHE A 47 -11.16 18.80 10.93
CA PHE A 47 -10.01 18.47 10.09
C PHE A 47 -8.78 18.10 10.95
N GLU A 48 -8.47 18.89 11.97
CA GLU A 48 -7.37 18.61 12.90
C GLU A 48 -7.58 17.31 13.68
N SER A 49 -8.80 17.08 14.18
CA SER A 49 -9.16 15.84 14.86
C SER A 49 -9.00 14.62 13.94
N GLY A 50 -9.38 14.75 12.67
CA GLY A 50 -9.20 13.73 11.64
C GLY A 50 -7.73 13.42 11.33
N LEU A 51 -6.83 14.42 11.42
CA LEU A 51 -5.39 14.23 11.23
C LEU A 51 -4.74 13.44 12.38
N GLY A 52 -5.22 13.61 13.61
CA GLY A 52 -4.67 12.95 14.79
C GLY A 52 -4.61 11.42 14.67
N GLY A 53 -5.62 10.80 14.06
CA GLY A 53 -5.66 9.35 13.82
C GLY A 53 -4.60 8.85 12.83
N GLY A 54 -4.09 9.73 11.94
CA GLY A 54 -3.09 9.42 10.93
C GLY A 54 -1.68 9.91 11.26
N ALA A 55 -1.50 10.77 12.28
CA ALA A 55 -0.21 11.40 12.58
C ALA A 55 0.91 10.39 12.92
N THR A 56 0.60 9.38 13.74
CA THR A 56 1.54 8.29 14.08
C THR A 56 1.94 7.48 12.84
N ILE A 57 1.01 7.30 11.90
CA ILE A 57 1.25 6.61 10.62
C ILE A 57 2.17 7.47 9.76
N ALA A 58 1.91 8.78 9.65
CA ALA A 58 2.73 9.71 8.87
C ALA A 58 4.18 9.78 9.38
N LEU A 59 4.38 9.86 10.70
CA LEU A 59 5.72 9.82 11.31
C LEU A 59 6.43 8.49 11.04
N SER A 60 5.72 7.36 11.18
CA SER A 60 6.25 6.05 10.81
C SER A 60 6.70 5.99 9.35
N TYR A 61 5.95 6.63 8.44
CA TYR A 61 6.28 6.64 7.00
C TYR A 61 7.53 7.48 6.72
N ALA A 62 7.67 8.63 7.38
CA ALA A 62 8.88 9.44 7.29
C ALA A 62 10.10 8.66 7.78
N MET A 63 9.99 7.95 8.90
CA MET A 63 11.07 7.12 9.43
C MET A 63 11.41 5.92 8.52
N LEU A 64 10.40 5.19 8.04
CA LEU A 64 10.59 4.05 7.13
C LEU A 64 11.18 4.48 5.79
N GLY A 65 10.74 5.61 5.25
CA GLY A 65 11.33 6.22 4.06
C GLY A 65 12.81 6.59 4.28
N THR A 66 13.12 7.20 5.42
CA THR A 66 14.49 7.54 5.81
C THR A 66 15.36 6.29 5.95
N PHE A 67 14.83 5.22 6.56
CA PHE A 67 15.50 3.93 6.68
C PHE A 67 15.75 3.26 5.32
N ALA A 68 14.77 3.29 4.41
CA ALA A 68 14.92 2.78 3.06
C ALA A 68 16.03 3.52 2.29
N VAL A 69 16.08 4.86 2.40
CA VAL A 69 17.15 5.67 1.82
C VAL A 69 18.51 5.31 2.45
N ALA A 70 18.59 5.15 3.77
CA ALA A 70 19.82 4.76 4.46
C ALA A 70 20.34 3.37 4.01
N ILE A 71 19.45 2.37 3.89
CA ILE A 71 19.81 1.04 3.35
C ILE A 71 20.26 1.14 1.89
N SER A 72 19.55 1.91 1.06
CA SER A 72 19.93 2.06 -0.35
C SER A 72 21.31 2.69 -0.52
N ARG A 73 21.73 3.54 0.42
CA ARG A 73 23.06 4.17 0.44
C ARG A 73 24.14 3.35 1.15
N SER A 74 23.79 2.30 1.89
CA SER A 74 24.77 1.48 2.62
C SER A 74 25.46 0.42 1.75
N GLY A 75 24.99 0.18 0.52
CA GLY A 75 25.57 -0.79 -0.41
C GLY A 75 25.22 -2.26 -0.11
N ILE A 76 24.52 -2.54 1.00
CA ILE A 76 24.02 -3.89 1.36
C ILE A 76 23.17 -4.48 0.23
N THR A 77 22.39 -3.62 -0.41
CA THR A 77 21.50 -3.92 -1.52
C THR A 77 22.25 -4.41 -2.76
N ASP A 78 23.42 -3.83 -3.03
CA ASP A 78 24.27 -4.21 -4.16
C ASP A 78 24.96 -5.56 -3.91
N VAL A 79 25.40 -5.83 -2.68
CA VAL A 79 25.98 -7.12 -2.28
C VAL A 79 24.97 -8.26 -2.41
N LEU A 80 23.71 -8.01 -2.01
CA LEU A 80 22.61 -8.96 -2.20
C LEU A 80 22.39 -9.26 -3.69
N ALA A 81 22.30 -8.23 -4.52
CA ALA A 81 22.13 -8.38 -5.96
C ALA A 81 23.28 -9.19 -6.59
N GLN A 82 24.53 -8.87 -6.24
CA GLN A 82 25.69 -9.61 -6.71
C GLN A 82 25.70 -11.07 -6.26
N THR A 83 25.26 -11.37 -5.04
CA THR A 83 25.15 -12.75 -4.53
C THR A 83 24.15 -13.57 -5.34
N VAL A 84 22.99 -12.98 -5.66
CA VAL A 84 21.97 -13.61 -6.51
C VAL A 84 22.51 -13.81 -7.92
N ILE A 85 23.18 -12.80 -8.50
CA ILE A 85 23.80 -12.87 -9.84
C ILE A 85 24.91 -13.94 -9.88
N LYS A 86 25.72 -14.07 -8.84
CA LYS A 86 26.79 -15.07 -8.76
C LYS A 86 26.22 -16.50 -8.72
N ARG A 87 25.11 -16.72 -8.00
CA ARG A 87 24.38 -18.00 -8.02
C ARG A 87 23.74 -18.31 -9.38
N LEU A 88 23.40 -17.27 -10.15
CA LEU A 88 22.84 -17.39 -11.51
C LEU A 88 23.89 -17.77 -12.56
N HIS A 89 25.12 -17.25 -12.47
CA HIS A 89 26.16 -17.50 -13.48
C HIS A 89 26.58 -18.98 -13.61
N GLY A 90 26.30 -19.84 -12.63
CA GLY A 90 26.65 -21.26 -12.68
C GLY A 90 25.74 -22.15 -13.55
N LYS A 91 24.64 -21.63 -14.12
CA LYS A 91 23.65 -22.43 -14.87
C LYS A 91 23.30 -21.80 -16.22
N GLN A 92 24.15 -21.99 -17.24
CA GLN A 92 23.97 -21.51 -18.63
C GLN A 92 22.95 -22.33 -19.47
N SER A 93 21.89 -22.85 -18.88
CA SER A 93 20.79 -23.46 -19.67
C SER A 93 19.60 -22.52 -19.70
N ALA A 94 19.04 -22.26 -20.89
CA ALA A 94 17.86 -21.41 -21.07
C ALA A 94 16.65 -21.87 -20.21
N ALA A 95 16.53 -23.18 -19.96
CA ALA A 95 15.53 -23.74 -19.03
C ALA A 95 15.83 -23.37 -17.56
N ALA A 96 17.10 -23.36 -17.16
CA ALA A 96 17.52 -22.96 -15.82
C ALA A 96 17.31 -21.46 -15.58
N THR A 97 17.50 -20.61 -16.59
CA THR A 97 17.26 -19.16 -16.50
C THR A 97 15.76 -18.85 -16.29
N THR A 98 14.88 -19.57 -17.00
CA THR A 98 13.42 -19.47 -16.82
C THR A 98 12.98 -19.95 -15.44
N GLY A 99 13.53 -21.06 -14.95
CA GLY A 99 13.23 -21.57 -13.60
C GLY A 99 13.59 -20.56 -12.50
N VAL A 100 14.74 -19.89 -12.60
CA VAL A 100 15.12 -18.88 -11.60
C VAL A 100 14.27 -17.61 -11.70
N LYS A 101 13.85 -17.20 -12.91
CA LYS A 101 12.92 -16.08 -13.08
C LYS A 101 11.62 -16.31 -12.31
N TYR A 102 10.99 -17.47 -12.47
CA TYR A 102 9.78 -17.80 -11.72
C TYR A 102 10.05 -17.95 -10.21
N ALA A 103 11.18 -18.52 -9.81
CA ALA A 103 11.55 -18.61 -8.40
C ALA A 103 11.67 -17.22 -7.74
N VAL A 104 12.26 -16.23 -8.42
CA VAL A 104 12.34 -14.85 -7.92
C VAL A 104 10.94 -14.21 -7.80
N LEU A 105 10.07 -14.42 -8.78
CA LEU A 105 8.69 -13.89 -8.74
C LEU A 105 7.86 -14.53 -7.62
N VAL A 106 7.96 -15.85 -7.43
CA VAL A 106 7.29 -16.55 -6.32
C VAL A 106 7.85 -16.09 -4.98
N ALA A 107 9.17 -15.93 -4.86
CA ALA A 107 9.77 -15.39 -3.64
C ALA A 107 9.28 -13.96 -3.34
N LEU A 108 9.20 -13.09 -4.35
CA LEU A 108 8.63 -11.74 -4.22
C LEU A 108 7.17 -11.79 -3.76
N LEU A 109 6.36 -12.68 -4.33
CA LEU A 109 4.97 -12.86 -3.93
C LEU A 109 4.85 -13.28 -2.46
N LEU A 110 5.59 -14.32 -2.06
CA LEU A 110 5.57 -14.83 -0.69
C LEU A 110 6.07 -13.78 0.32
N MET A 111 7.12 -13.03 -0.03
CA MET A 111 7.61 -11.92 0.79
C MET A 111 6.58 -10.80 0.89
N ALA A 112 5.90 -10.44 -0.21
CA ALA A 112 4.85 -9.43 -0.22
C ALA A 112 3.69 -9.83 0.72
N MET A 113 3.18 -11.07 0.60
CA MET A 113 2.13 -11.60 1.48
C MET A 113 2.58 -11.63 2.96
N SER A 114 3.82 -12.04 3.21
CA SER A 114 4.38 -12.13 4.56
C SER A 114 4.63 -10.76 5.21
N SER A 115 4.92 -9.73 4.40
CA SER A 115 5.19 -8.34 4.86
C SER A 115 3.99 -7.64 5.49
N GLN A 116 2.81 -8.25 5.41
CA GLN A 116 1.57 -7.78 6.03
C GLN A 116 1.10 -8.73 7.12
N ASN A 117 1.24 -10.02 6.89
CA ASN A 117 0.62 -11.04 7.72
C ASN A 117 1.53 -11.52 8.87
N VAL A 118 2.85 -11.52 8.66
CA VAL A 118 3.83 -12.02 9.64
C VAL A 118 4.56 -10.87 10.33
N ILE A 119 5.14 -9.95 9.55
CA ILE A 119 5.86 -8.77 10.05
C ILE A 119 5.27 -7.55 9.34
N PRO A 120 4.63 -6.60 10.03
CA PRO A 120 3.90 -5.50 9.41
C PRO A 120 4.85 -4.40 8.87
N VAL A 121 5.55 -4.70 7.77
CA VAL A 121 6.52 -3.78 7.11
C VAL A 121 6.10 -3.41 5.68
N HIS A 122 4.91 -3.81 5.23
CA HIS A 122 4.41 -3.65 3.87
C HIS A 122 4.54 -2.25 3.27
N ILE A 123 4.43 -1.20 4.09
CA ILE A 123 4.58 0.19 3.65
C ILE A 123 6.03 0.49 3.19
N ALA A 124 7.01 -0.03 3.91
CA ALA A 124 8.43 0.18 3.63
C ALA A 124 9.02 -0.89 2.72
N PHE A 125 8.27 -1.98 2.52
CA PHE A 125 8.69 -3.16 1.79
C PHE A 125 9.16 -2.84 0.37
N ILE A 126 8.36 -2.09 -0.40
CA ILE A 126 8.68 -1.77 -1.80
C ILE A 126 9.95 -0.90 -1.91
N PRO A 127 10.08 0.24 -1.20
CA PRO A 127 11.29 1.06 -1.23
C PRO A 127 12.55 0.32 -0.80
N ILE A 128 12.45 -0.64 0.12
CA ILE A 128 13.62 -1.37 0.63
C ILE A 128 14.01 -2.52 -0.31
N LEU A 129 13.04 -3.29 -0.81
CA LEU A 129 13.30 -4.55 -1.52
C LEU A 129 13.51 -4.37 -3.02
N ILE A 130 12.79 -3.44 -3.66
CA ILE A 130 12.76 -3.36 -5.13
C ILE A 130 14.01 -2.71 -5.74
N PRO A 131 14.53 -1.57 -5.26
CA PRO A 131 15.76 -0.98 -5.80
C PRO A 131 16.96 -1.93 -5.87
N PRO A 132 17.28 -2.73 -4.82
CA PRO A 132 18.36 -3.74 -4.87
C PRO A 132 18.21 -4.74 -6.01
N LEU A 133 16.97 -5.16 -6.28
CA LEU A 133 16.69 -6.24 -7.22
C LEU A 133 16.61 -5.77 -8.67
N LEU A 134 16.64 -4.46 -8.93
CA LEU A 134 16.61 -3.91 -10.30
C LEU A 134 17.72 -4.50 -11.18
N GLY A 135 18.93 -4.64 -10.66
CA GLY A 135 20.04 -5.26 -11.39
C GLY A 135 19.80 -6.74 -11.72
N VAL A 136 19.13 -7.47 -10.82
CA VAL A 136 18.74 -8.87 -11.01
C VAL A 136 17.65 -8.96 -12.08
N PHE A 137 16.62 -8.12 -12.00
CA PHE A 137 15.52 -8.06 -12.97
C PHE A 137 15.99 -7.72 -14.37
N ALA A 138 16.93 -6.77 -14.49
CA ALA A 138 17.55 -6.40 -15.76
C ALA A 138 18.30 -7.57 -16.39
N ARG A 139 19.12 -8.31 -15.62
CA ARG A 139 19.84 -9.50 -16.13
C ARG A 139 18.91 -10.64 -16.52
N LEU A 140 17.84 -10.85 -15.75
CA LEU A 140 16.82 -11.89 -16.02
C LEU A 140 15.79 -11.48 -17.09
N LYS A 141 15.90 -10.26 -17.67
CA LYS A 141 14.93 -9.69 -18.62
C LYS A 141 13.48 -9.84 -18.12
N VAL A 142 13.25 -9.46 -16.86
CA VAL A 142 11.91 -9.44 -16.26
C VAL A 142 11.22 -8.13 -16.60
N ASP A 143 9.96 -8.19 -17.03
CA ASP A 143 9.17 -6.99 -17.25
C ASP A 143 8.81 -6.34 -15.90
N ARG A 144 9.09 -5.05 -15.75
CA ARG A 144 8.70 -4.23 -14.60
C ARG A 144 7.19 -4.26 -14.31
N ARG A 145 6.35 -4.41 -15.33
CA ARG A 145 4.89 -4.53 -15.20
C ARG A 145 4.50 -5.81 -14.49
N MET A 146 5.17 -6.92 -14.80
CA MET A 146 4.93 -8.20 -14.14
C MET A 146 5.27 -8.12 -12.65
N ILE A 147 6.38 -7.47 -12.30
CA ILE A 147 6.77 -7.23 -10.91
C ILE A 147 5.73 -6.37 -10.20
N ALA A 148 5.28 -5.28 -10.84
CA ALA A 148 4.21 -4.45 -10.30
C ALA A 148 2.94 -5.25 -10.04
N CYS A 149 2.46 -6.07 -11.00
CA CYS A 149 1.28 -6.91 -10.81
C CYS A 149 1.45 -7.91 -9.67
N VAL A 150 2.60 -8.59 -9.57
CA VAL A 150 2.87 -9.54 -8.49
C VAL A 150 2.89 -8.86 -7.13
N LEU A 151 3.48 -7.66 -7.03
CA LEU A 151 3.50 -6.88 -5.80
C LEU A 151 2.12 -6.35 -5.44
N THR A 152 1.38 -5.78 -6.38
CA THR A 152 0.02 -5.27 -6.16
C THR A 152 -0.90 -6.39 -5.70
N PHE A 153 -0.87 -7.54 -6.39
CA PHE A 153 -1.62 -8.72 -5.97
C PHE A 153 -1.19 -9.19 -4.57
N GLY A 154 0.11 -9.41 -4.35
CA GLY A 154 0.65 -9.91 -3.09
C GLY A 154 0.50 -8.95 -1.91
N LEU A 155 0.23 -7.67 -2.15
CA LEU A 155 0.03 -6.66 -1.11
C LEU A 155 -1.43 -6.24 -0.94
N ILE A 156 -2.33 -6.45 -1.90
CA ILE A 156 -3.72 -5.97 -1.79
C ILE A 156 -4.68 -7.10 -1.47
N THR A 157 -4.68 -8.13 -2.31
CA THR A 157 -5.62 -9.25 -2.22
C THR A 157 -5.53 -10.01 -0.88
N PRO A 158 -4.34 -10.25 -0.27
CA PRO A 158 -4.25 -10.96 0.99
C PRO A 158 -4.94 -10.26 2.16
N TYR A 159 -4.77 -8.93 2.33
CA TYR A 159 -5.40 -8.26 3.47
C TYR A 159 -6.91 -8.09 3.30
N MET A 160 -7.41 -8.13 2.06
CA MET A 160 -8.84 -8.08 1.76
C MET A 160 -9.55 -9.40 2.07
N ILE A 161 -8.87 -10.54 1.98
CA ILE A 161 -9.52 -11.87 2.05
C ILE A 161 -9.09 -12.65 3.29
N LEU A 162 -7.85 -12.51 3.74
CA LEU A 162 -7.30 -13.32 4.83
C LEU A 162 -7.37 -12.55 6.16
N PRO A 163 -8.14 -13.00 7.16
CA PRO A 163 -8.26 -12.32 8.45
C PRO A 163 -7.08 -12.62 9.40
N ILE A 164 -5.85 -12.56 8.89
CA ILE A 164 -4.61 -12.77 9.64
C ILE A 164 -3.68 -11.56 9.52
N GLY A 165 -2.85 -11.31 10.53
CA GLY A 165 -1.98 -10.13 10.59
C GLY A 165 -2.71 -8.82 10.26
N PHE A 166 -2.20 -8.05 9.29
CA PHE A 166 -2.83 -6.81 8.87
C PHE A 166 -4.24 -6.99 8.26
N GLY A 167 -4.50 -8.10 7.56
CA GLY A 167 -5.84 -8.37 7.03
C GLY A 167 -6.89 -8.53 8.13
N GLY A 168 -6.52 -9.13 9.26
CA GLY A 168 -7.37 -9.18 10.45
C GLY A 168 -7.71 -7.79 11.00
N ILE A 169 -6.71 -6.89 11.05
CA ILE A 169 -6.88 -5.49 11.49
C ILE A 169 -7.77 -4.74 10.51
N PHE A 170 -7.51 -4.85 9.21
CA PHE A 170 -8.29 -4.18 8.17
C PHE A 170 -9.76 -4.64 8.20
N LEU A 171 -10.01 -5.95 8.18
CA LEU A 171 -11.36 -6.49 8.07
C LEU A 171 -12.18 -6.27 9.34
N ASN A 172 -11.62 -6.53 10.53
CA ASN A 172 -12.37 -6.52 11.78
C ASN A 172 -12.31 -5.16 12.51
N ASN A 173 -11.14 -4.52 12.53
CA ASN A 173 -10.94 -3.34 13.38
C ASN A 173 -11.16 -2.03 12.63
N ILE A 174 -11.00 -2.04 11.30
CA ILE A 174 -11.22 -0.86 10.45
C ILE A 174 -12.56 -1.01 9.72
N LEU A 175 -12.68 -1.97 8.80
CA LEU A 175 -13.81 -2.07 7.90
C LEU A 175 -15.11 -2.40 8.65
N LEU A 176 -15.14 -3.51 9.40
CA LEU A 176 -16.32 -3.90 10.18
C LEU A 176 -16.70 -2.83 11.21
N LYS A 177 -15.71 -2.23 11.89
CA LYS A 177 -15.96 -1.13 12.83
C LYS A 177 -16.65 0.05 12.13
N ASN A 178 -16.09 0.55 11.03
CA ASN A 178 -16.70 1.65 10.27
C ASN A 178 -18.09 1.29 9.74
N LEU A 179 -18.33 0.05 9.30
CA LEU A 179 -19.67 -0.38 8.86
C LEU A 179 -20.68 -0.31 10.01
N ARG A 180 -20.31 -0.79 11.20
CA ARG A 180 -21.17 -0.74 12.39
C ARG A 180 -21.41 0.68 12.87
N ASP A 181 -20.37 1.50 12.93
CA ASP A 181 -20.45 2.91 13.31
C ASP A 181 -21.34 3.72 12.34
N ASN A 182 -21.52 3.25 11.10
CA ASN A 182 -22.42 3.84 10.09
C ASN A 182 -23.79 3.13 9.98
N GLY A 183 -24.19 2.34 10.98
CA GLY A 183 -25.55 1.78 11.09
C GLY A 183 -25.75 0.38 10.53
N LEU A 184 -24.70 -0.32 10.09
CA LEU A 184 -24.77 -1.71 9.63
C LEU A 184 -24.43 -2.69 10.78
N GLU A 185 -25.20 -2.65 11.86
CA GLU A 185 -24.93 -3.43 13.08
C GLU A 185 -25.09 -4.95 12.92
N HIS A 186 -25.89 -5.40 11.95
CA HIS A 186 -26.18 -6.81 11.70
C HIS A 186 -25.11 -7.55 10.89
N VAL A 187 -24.05 -6.86 10.44
CA VAL A 187 -22.99 -7.48 9.66
C VAL A 187 -22.07 -8.28 10.58
N THR A 188 -21.86 -9.56 10.26
CA THR A 188 -20.96 -10.42 11.02
C THR A 188 -19.54 -10.37 10.44
N ALA A 189 -18.53 -10.55 11.29
CA ALA A 189 -17.12 -10.62 10.88
C ALA A 189 -16.85 -11.67 9.79
N SER A 190 -17.64 -12.76 9.75
CA SER A 190 -17.54 -13.80 8.74
C SER A 190 -18.03 -13.38 7.34
N GLN A 191 -18.89 -12.36 7.25
CA GLN A 191 -19.42 -11.88 5.97
C GLN A 191 -18.47 -10.90 5.27
N VAL A 192 -17.63 -10.20 6.03
CA VAL A 192 -16.73 -9.17 5.51
C VAL A 192 -15.69 -9.72 4.52
N PRO A 193 -14.97 -10.83 4.80
CA PRO A 193 -14.03 -11.40 3.83
C PRO A 193 -14.73 -11.88 2.55
N ILE A 194 -15.95 -12.41 2.66
CA ILE A 194 -16.72 -12.89 1.51
C ILE A 194 -17.12 -11.71 0.62
N ALA A 195 -17.57 -10.60 1.21
CA ALA A 195 -17.88 -9.38 0.46
C ALA A 195 -16.63 -8.78 -0.22
N MET A 196 -15.47 -8.89 0.43
CA MET A 196 -14.20 -8.39 -0.09
C MET A 196 -13.58 -9.27 -1.19
N LEU A 197 -14.15 -10.45 -1.50
CA LEU A 197 -13.72 -11.24 -2.67
C LEU A 197 -13.96 -10.52 -3.99
N LEU A 198 -15.08 -9.80 -4.12
CA LEU A 198 -15.40 -9.03 -5.33
C LEU A 198 -14.32 -7.99 -5.65
N PRO A 199 -13.96 -7.04 -4.77
CA PRO A 199 -12.87 -6.12 -5.02
C PRO A 199 -11.49 -6.80 -5.02
N GLY A 200 -11.33 -7.92 -4.30
CA GLY A 200 -10.07 -8.67 -4.25
C GLY A 200 -9.71 -9.41 -5.53
N LEU A 201 -10.71 -9.74 -6.37
CA LEU A 201 -10.52 -10.39 -7.67
C LEU A 201 -10.12 -9.42 -8.80
N GLY A 202 -10.26 -8.10 -8.57
CA GLY A 202 -9.91 -7.05 -9.52
C GLY A 202 -11.09 -6.55 -10.34
#